data_AF-A0A6M1STL6-F1
#
_entry.id   AF-A0A6M1STL6-F1
#
_cell.length_a   1.000
_cell.length_b   1.000
_cell.length_c   1.000
_cell.angle_alpha   90.00
_cell.angle_beta   90.00
_cell.angle_gamma   90.00
#
_symmetry.space_group_name_H-M   'P 1'
#
loop_
_entity.id
_entity.type
_entity.pdbx_description
1 polymer ?
#
loop_
_entity_poly.entity_id
_entity_poly.type
_entity_poly.pdbx_seq_one_letter_code
_entity_poly.pdbx_strand_id
1 'polypeptide(L)'
;MRKLLLTCLLCLVAAGSTTAFSNSGDIYDQKLEEGIEYFYQTDWDKAAVIFNELKSRDREDPRAYFFHAMIPFWEYFFGGNSPKVAQDFLERSQSAIDISSERLNENPHDTTMVLMLSGLYGYRSLVAASEKNYQTAIESGMTGFRYTRQLLALDDDDPKALIGKGIFYYMVGTVPKELRWATNLMGIRGDKQEGLSILEHAATSESYVSNDAKMILSYLYKTEGMYDKALTHIEDLCYRYEENIIFQFNYAEILEKSNRQEEAKAAYRTVVELQNSHLDTLKEQSKEKIRNL
;
A
#
# COMPACT_ATOMS: atom_id res chain seq x y z
N MET A 1 10.28 -63.15 -8.92
CA MET A 1 11.33 -63.98 -8.28
C MET A 1 12.57 -63.10 -8.21
N ARG A 2 13.15 -62.66 -7.10
CA ARG A 2 13.23 -63.02 -5.66
C ARG A 2 13.27 -61.66 -4.90
N LYS A 3 12.53 -61.36 -3.83
CA LYS A 3 12.43 -61.93 -2.46
C LYS A 3 13.75 -61.99 -1.66
N LEU A 4 13.67 -61.41 -0.45
CA LEU A 4 14.56 -61.44 0.74
C LEU A 4 15.72 -60.42 0.72
N LEU A 5 15.97 -59.62 1.76
CA LEU A 5 15.80 -59.88 3.20
C LEU A 5 15.23 -58.71 3.99
N LEU A 6 14.32 -59.08 4.91
CA LEU A 6 13.90 -58.37 6.10
C LEU A 6 14.90 -58.74 7.22
N THR A 7 15.49 -57.77 7.90
CA THR A 7 16.04 -58.00 9.26
C THR A 7 15.83 -56.75 10.09
N CYS A 8 15.08 -56.93 11.17
CA CYS A 8 14.85 -55.97 12.24
C CYS A 8 16.14 -55.40 12.80
N LEU A 9 16.16 -54.09 13.06
CA LEU A 9 16.75 -53.57 14.28
C LEU A 9 15.87 -52.42 14.79
N LEU A 10 15.17 -52.66 15.89
CA LEU A 10 14.78 -51.59 16.80
C LEU A 10 16.06 -50.94 17.31
N CYS A 11 16.21 -49.63 17.15
CA CYS A 11 16.98 -48.82 18.09
C CYS A 11 16.58 -47.34 17.97
N LEU A 12 16.12 -46.83 19.11
CA LEU A 12 16.06 -45.44 19.52
C LEU A 12 15.17 -44.46 18.73
N VAL A 13 14.03 -44.18 19.36
CA VAL A 13 13.48 -42.83 19.47
C VAL A 13 14.61 -41.88 19.88
N ALA A 14 15.20 -41.20 18.90
CA ALA A 14 15.69 -39.85 19.13
C ALA A 14 14.49 -38.94 18.86
N ALA A 15 13.86 -38.46 19.94
CA ALA A 15 13.10 -37.24 19.88
C ALA A 15 14.08 -36.15 19.44
N GLY A 16 14.22 -35.98 18.13
CA GLY A 16 14.83 -34.82 17.54
C GLY A 16 13.89 -33.68 17.84
N SER A 17 14.11 -33.00 18.97
CA SER A 17 13.67 -31.64 19.15
C SER A 17 14.21 -30.87 17.95
N THR A 18 13.38 -30.62 16.96
CA THR A 18 13.63 -29.59 15.97
C THR A 18 13.60 -28.28 16.74
N THR A 19 14.72 -27.93 17.37
CA THR A 19 15.05 -26.54 17.64
C THR A 19 15.16 -25.90 16.26
N ALA A 20 14.05 -25.37 15.76
CA ALA A 20 14.08 -24.38 14.70
C ALA A 20 14.95 -23.24 15.25
N PHE A 21 16.21 -23.20 14.83
CA PHE A 21 17.00 -21.98 14.92
C PHE A 21 16.31 -21.00 13.98
N SER A 22 15.36 -20.20 14.50
CA SER A 22 14.93 -19.02 13.76
C SER A 22 16.12 -18.08 13.72
N ASN A 23 16.64 -17.79 12.52
CA ASN A 23 17.72 -16.83 12.41
C ASN A 23 17.21 -15.45 12.84
N SER A 24 18.10 -14.57 13.29
CA SER A 24 17.72 -13.20 13.66
C SER A 24 17.05 -12.44 12.51
N GLY A 25 17.41 -12.75 11.26
CA GLY A 25 16.74 -12.26 10.06
C GLY A 25 15.28 -12.71 9.97
N ASP A 26 15.01 -14.00 10.20
CA ASP A 26 13.64 -14.53 10.18
C ASP A 26 12.75 -13.87 11.25
N ILE A 27 13.30 -13.60 12.44
CA ILE A 27 12.58 -12.90 13.52
C ILE A 27 12.31 -11.44 13.13
N TYR A 28 13.27 -10.78 12.49
CA TYR A 28 13.10 -9.41 12.03
C TYR A 28 11.99 -9.32 10.98
N ASP A 29 12.03 -10.18 9.95
CA ASP A 29 11.05 -10.15 8.86
C ASP A 29 9.64 -10.50 9.37
N GLN A 30 9.49 -11.48 10.27
CA GLN A 30 8.21 -11.78 10.92
C GLN A 30 7.64 -10.57 11.67
N LYS A 31 8.51 -9.83 12.37
CA LYS A 31 8.08 -8.65 13.11
C LYS A 31 7.78 -7.46 12.20
N LEU A 32 8.47 -7.35 11.08
CA LEU A 32 8.13 -6.38 10.03
C LEU A 32 6.74 -6.69 9.45
N GLU A 33 6.46 -7.96 9.12
CA GLU A 33 5.14 -8.42 8.66
C GLU A 33 4.05 -8.12 9.70
N GLU A 34 4.31 -8.38 10.99
CA GLU A 34 3.39 -8.02 12.08
C GLU A 34 3.10 -6.51 12.11
N GLY A 35 4.13 -5.67 11.97
CA GLY A 35 3.97 -4.22 11.91
C GLY A 35 3.15 -3.74 10.72
N ILE A 36 3.39 -4.35 9.54
CA ILE A 36 2.63 -4.08 8.31
C ILE A 36 1.16 -4.51 8.47
N GLU A 37 0.92 -5.65 9.13
CA GLU A 37 -0.43 -6.13 9.40
C GLU A 37 -1.19 -5.15 10.32
N TYR A 38 -0.58 -4.69 11.41
CA TYR A 38 -1.19 -3.63 12.25
C TYR A 38 -1.39 -2.32 11.49
N PHE A 39 -0.48 -1.96 10.58
CA PHE A 39 -0.65 -0.79 9.72
C PHE A 39 -1.92 -0.90 8.86
N TYR A 40 -2.12 -2.05 8.19
CA TYR A 40 -3.32 -2.30 7.40
C TYR A 40 -4.58 -2.56 8.25
N GLN A 41 -4.46 -2.88 9.53
CA GLN A 41 -5.60 -2.90 10.47
C GLN A 41 -5.95 -1.50 10.98
N THR A 42 -5.20 -0.46 10.59
CA THR A 42 -5.29 0.91 11.13
C THR A 42 -5.01 1.03 12.63
N ASP A 43 -4.36 0.03 13.23
CA ASP A 43 -3.83 0.08 14.60
C ASP A 43 -2.43 0.71 14.58
N TRP A 44 -2.40 1.99 14.22
CA TRP A 44 -1.15 2.71 13.96
C TRP A 44 -0.29 2.92 15.19
N ASP A 45 -0.88 2.89 16.39
CA ASP A 45 -0.13 2.96 17.65
C ASP A 45 0.73 1.71 17.83
N LYS A 46 0.17 0.50 17.62
CA LYS A 46 0.95 -0.75 17.67
C LYS A 46 1.95 -0.85 16.51
N ALA A 47 1.53 -0.49 15.30
CA ALA A 47 2.42 -0.49 14.14
C ALA A 47 3.64 0.43 14.38
N ALA A 48 3.43 1.62 14.93
CA ALA A 48 4.51 2.56 15.23
C ALA A 48 5.48 2.04 16.30
N VAL A 49 4.99 1.33 17.32
CA VAL A 49 5.86 0.69 18.32
C VAL A 49 6.78 -0.33 17.64
N ILE A 50 6.22 -1.19 16.80
CA ILE A 50 6.98 -2.22 16.08
C ILE A 50 8.01 -1.59 15.13
N PHE A 51 7.62 -0.63 14.30
CA PHE A 51 8.57 -0.02 13.37
C PHE A 51 9.69 0.74 14.07
N ASN A 52 9.43 1.39 15.22
CA ASN A 52 10.49 2.03 15.99
C ASN A 52 11.44 1.02 16.64
N GLU A 53 10.94 -0.14 17.06
CA GLU A 53 11.78 -1.25 17.52
C GLU A 53 12.67 -1.78 16.40
N LEU A 54 12.10 -2.01 15.20
CA LEU A 54 12.85 -2.51 14.04
C LEU A 54 13.95 -1.54 13.62
N LYS A 55 13.63 -0.24 13.50
CA LYS A 55 14.63 0.82 13.23
C LYS A 55 15.75 0.89 14.27
N SER A 56 15.48 0.48 15.52
CA SER A 56 16.50 0.46 16.57
C SER A 56 17.40 -0.77 16.49
N ARG A 57 16.88 -1.89 15.98
CA ARG A 57 17.60 -3.15 15.79
C ARG A 57 18.45 -3.14 14.52
N ASP A 58 17.88 -2.64 13.44
CA ASP A 58 18.54 -2.46 12.15
C ASP A 58 18.20 -1.06 11.61
N ARG A 59 19.20 -0.19 11.54
CA ARG A 59 19.05 1.18 11.08
C ARG A 59 19.15 1.31 9.56
N GLU A 60 19.63 0.26 8.89
CA GLU A 60 19.91 0.26 7.46
C GLU A 60 18.78 -0.39 6.67
N ASP A 61 17.84 -1.10 7.31
CA ASP A 61 16.66 -1.61 6.62
C ASP A 61 15.64 -0.50 6.31
N PRO A 62 15.46 -0.14 5.01
CA PRO A 62 14.58 0.97 4.63
C PRO A 62 13.09 0.68 4.84
N ARG A 63 12.68 -0.59 4.92
CA ARG A 63 11.27 -1.01 4.95
C ARG A 63 10.54 -0.48 6.19
N ALA A 64 11.16 -0.59 7.37
CA ALA A 64 10.58 -0.08 8.62
C ALA A 64 10.41 1.45 8.60
N TYR A 65 11.35 2.18 7.99
CA TYR A 65 11.23 3.63 7.82
C TYR A 65 10.10 4.01 6.88
N PHE A 66 9.94 3.28 5.77
CA PHE A 66 8.87 3.51 4.81
C PHE A 66 7.48 3.34 5.42
N PHE A 67 7.18 2.19 6.02
CA PHE A 67 5.86 1.97 6.62
C PHE A 67 5.57 2.90 7.80
N HIS A 68 6.59 3.24 8.59
CA HIS A 68 6.46 4.24 9.65
C HIS A 68 6.16 5.66 9.13
N ALA A 69 6.65 6.00 7.93
CA ALA A 69 6.30 7.24 7.24
C ALA A 69 4.91 7.19 6.62
N MET A 70 4.40 6.02 6.23
CA MET A 70 3.05 5.89 5.65
C MET A 70 1.93 6.09 6.67
N ILE A 71 2.17 5.90 7.96
CA ILE A 71 1.19 6.19 9.03
C ILE A 71 0.64 7.62 8.94
N PRO A 72 1.46 8.69 9.08
CA PRO A 72 0.94 10.04 8.96
C PRO A 72 0.46 10.38 7.54
N PHE A 73 0.95 9.70 6.50
CA PHE A 73 0.38 9.90 5.15
C PHE A 73 -1.09 9.45 5.09
N TRP A 74 -1.41 8.26 5.61
CA TRP A 74 -2.78 7.75 5.65
C TRP A 74 -3.65 8.57 6.60
N GLU A 75 -3.13 8.94 7.77
CA GLU A 75 -3.83 9.83 8.70
C GLU A 75 -4.14 11.19 8.05
N TYR A 76 -3.19 11.79 7.33
CA TYR A 76 -3.42 13.04 6.62
C TYR A 76 -4.51 12.87 5.55
N PHE A 77 -4.35 11.88 4.68
CA PHE A 77 -5.19 11.71 3.50
C PHE A 77 -6.64 11.31 3.84
N PHE A 78 -6.83 10.46 4.86
CA PHE A 78 -8.15 9.98 5.26
C PHE A 78 -8.72 10.69 6.49
N GLY A 79 -7.87 11.30 7.31
CA GLY A 79 -8.24 11.90 8.60
C GLY A 79 -8.56 13.40 8.56
N GLY A 80 -8.44 14.07 7.41
CA GLY A 80 -8.90 15.46 7.24
C GLY A 80 -7.80 16.50 7.02
N ASN A 81 -6.64 16.10 6.50
CA ASN A 81 -5.57 16.98 6.01
C ASN A 81 -4.98 17.95 7.07
N SER A 82 -4.66 17.46 8.27
CA SER A 82 -4.01 18.26 9.31
C SER A 82 -2.59 18.71 8.90
N PRO A 83 -2.25 20.02 8.92
CA PRO A 83 -0.91 20.50 8.56
C PRO A 83 0.21 19.93 9.43
N LYS A 84 -0.08 19.64 10.71
CA LYS A 84 0.88 19.00 11.61
C LYS A 84 1.21 17.57 11.15
N VAL A 85 0.17 16.80 10.80
CA VAL A 85 0.33 15.43 10.29
C VAL A 85 1.05 15.44 8.93
N ALA A 86 0.78 16.45 8.08
CA ALA A 86 1.51 16.68 6.84
C ALA A 86 3.01 16.87 7.08
N GLN A 87 3.37 17.71 8.06
CA GLN A 87 4.76 17.94 8.44
C GLN A 87 5.41 16.65 8.97
N ASP A 88 4.73 15.92 9.84
CA ASP A 88 5.23 14.64 10.38
C ASP A 88 5.49 13.62 9.24
N PHE A 89 4.61 13.57 8.24
CA PHE A 89 4.85 12.77 7.03
C PHE A 89 6.07 13.24 6.25
N LEU A 90 6.23 14.54 5.99
CA LEU A 90 7.38 15.08 5.25
C LEU A 90 8.71 14.82 5.97
N GLU A 91 8.75 14.88 7.30
CA GLU A 91 9.95 14.57 8.08
C GLU A 91 10.29 13.08 8.04
N ARG A 92 9.31 12.21 8.33
CA ARG A 92 9.54 10.75 8.33
C ARG A 92 9.86 10.21 6.94
N SER A 93 9.20 10.71 5.91
CA SER A 93 9.47 10.30 4.52
C SER A 93 10.86 10.76 4.06
N GLN A 94 11.39 11.87 4.57
CA GLN A 94 12.78 12.26 4.28
C GLN A 94 13.77 11.22 4.83
N SER A 95 13.61 10.79 6.08
CA SER A 95 14.44 9.73 6.65
C SER A 95 14.34 8.42 5.87
N ALA A 96 13.13 8.04 5.42
CA ALA A 96 12.94 6.86 4.59
C ALA A 96 13.62 7.00 3.22
N ILE A 97 13.56 8.18 2.60
CA ILE A 97 14.25 8.48 1.32
C ILE A 97 15.75 8.34 1.47
N ASP A 98 16.34 8.90 2.54
CA ASP A 98 17.79 8.90 2.73
C ASP A 98 18.33 7.46 2.79
N ILE A 99 17.72 6.62 3.65
CA ILE A 99 18.10 5.22 3.83
C ILE A 99 17.80 4.37 2.58
N SER A 100 16.64 4.58 1.92
CA SER A 100 16.30 3.85 0.69
C SER A 100 17.23 4.21 -0.47
N SER A 101 17.66 5.47 -0.55
CA SER A 101 18.58 5.94 -1.60
C SER A 101 19.99 5.36 -1.41
N GLU A 102 20.46 5.30 -0.16
CA GLU A 102 21.73 4.64 0.17
C GLU A 102 21.68 3.16 -0.23
N ARG A 103 20.63 2.45 0.14
CA ARG A 103 20.42 1.04 -0.24
C ARG A 103 20.36 0.83 -1.75
N LEU A 104 19.65 1.70 -2.48
CA LEU A 104 19.57 1.63 -3.95
C LEU A 104 20.93 1.90 -4.62
N ASN A 105 21.79 2.74 -4.02
CA ASN A 105 23.13 2.98 -4.57
C ASN A 105 24.01 1.73 -4.51
N GLU A 106 23.81 0.87 -3.50
CA GLU A 106 24.50 -0.42 -3.40
C GLU A 106 23.97 -1.45 -4.41
N ASN A 107 22.67 -1.43 -4.68
CA ASN A 107 22.00 -2.32 -5.62
C ASN A 107 21.03 -1.54 -6.54
N PRO A 108 21.51 -0.95 -7.66
CA PRO A 108 20.70 -0.09 -8.53
C PRO A 108 19.49 -0.75 -9.22
N HIS A 109 19.41 -2.08 -9.16
CA HIS A 109 18.31 -2.88 -9.72
C HIS A 109 17.35 -3.42 -8.66
N ASP A 110 17.44 -2.94 -7.41
CA ASP A 110 16.50 -3.31 -6.36
C ASP A 110 15.11 -2.70 -6.62
N THR A 111 14.22 -3.48 -7.24
CA THR A 111 12.84 -3.09 -7.56
C THR A 111 12.08 -2.57 -6.33
N THR A 112 12.35 -3.13 -5.14
CA THR A 112 11.70 -2.70 -3.90
C THR A 112 12.09 -1.27 -3.56
N MET A 113 13.39 -0.95 -3.64
CA MET A 113 13.87 0.41 -3.35
C MET A 113 13.39 1.42 -4.39
N VAL A 114 13.42 1.06 -5.68
CA VAL A 114 12.90 1.93 -6.73
C VAL A 114 11.40 2.20 -6.51
N LEU A 115 10.62 1.17 -6.13
CA LEU A 115 9.20 1.33 -5.82
C LEU A 115 8.98 2.24 -4.62
N MET A 116 9.70 2.00 -3.53
CA MET A 116 9.58 2.79 -2.31
C MET A 116 9.93 4.26 -2.55
N LEU A 117 11.02 4.54 -3.28
CA LEU A 117 11.41 5.91 -3.64
C LEU A 117 10.39 6.56 -4.57
N SER A 118 9.90 5.83 -5.59
CA SER A 118 8.82 6.30 -6.47
C SER A 118 7.57 6.69 -5.65
N GLY A 119 7.15 5.83 -4.73
CA GLY A 119 6.01 6.06 -3.84
C GLY A 119 6.22 7.25 -2.91
N LEU A 120 7.32 7.27 -2.14
CA LEU A 120 7.64 8.34 -1.19
C LEU A 120 7.64 9.72 -1.86
N TYR A 121 8.32 9.87 -3.00
CA TYR A 121 8.34 11.13 -3.73
C TYR A 121 6.97 11.49 -4.34
N GLY A 122 6.20 10.51 -4.81
CA GLY A 122 4.84 10.72 -5.28
C GLY A 122 3.91 11.23 -4.17
N TYR A 123 3.91 10.57 -3.01
CA TYR A 123 3.12 10.96 -1.85
C TYR A 123 3.54 12.32 -1.30
N ARG A 124 4.86 12.61 -1.23
CA ARG A 124 5.38 13.94 -0.88
C ARG A 124 4.88 15.02 -1.83
N SER A 125 4.84 14.74 -3.13
CA SER A 125 4.29 15.67 -4.12
C SER A 125 2.83 16.01 -3.84
N LEU A 126 2.00 15.01 -3.52
CA LEU A 126 0.58 15.19 -3.22
C LEU A 126 0.37 16.02 -1.95
N VAL A 127 1.03 15.63 -0.85
CA VAL A 127 0.91 16.35 0.43
C VAL A 127 1.44 17.78 0.31
N ALA A 128 2.61 17.98 -0.28
CA ALA A 128 3.17 19.31 -0.45
C ALA A 128 2.30 20.22 -1.33
N ALA A 129 1.67 19.67 -2.39
CA ALA A 129 0.73 20.43 -3.21
C ALA A 129 -0.52 20.85 -2.42
N SER A 130 -1.08 19.94 -1.63
CA SER A 130 -2.24 20.20 -0.75
C SER A 130 -1.93 21.29 0.28
N GLU A 131 -0.72 21.25 0.86
CA GLU A 131 -0.20 22.26 1.79
C GLU A 131 0.33 23.54 1.09
N LYS A 132 0.13 23.69 -0.23
CA LYS A 132 0.58 24.83 -1.04
C LYS A 132 2.10 25.07 -1.01
N ASN A 133 2.88 24.06 -0.63
CA ASN A 133 4.34 24.03 -0.75
C ASN A 133 4.73 23.57 -2.16
N TYR A 134 4.49 24.45 -3.14
CA TYR A 134 4.65 24.10 -4.56
C TYR A 134 6.08 23.77 -4.97
N GLN A 135 7.09 24.35 -4.31
CA GLN A 135 8.48 24.01 -4.57
C GLN A 135 8.75 22.53 -4.26
N THR A 136 8.42 22.10 -3.04
CA THR A 136 8.59 20.71 -2.62
C THR A 136 7.73 19.77 -3.47
N ALA A 137 6.53 20.20 -3.84
CA ALA A 137 5.64 19.42 -4.69
C ALA A 137 6.27 19.15 -6.07
N ILE A 138 6.77 20.19 -6.72
CA ILE A 138 7.39 20.11 -8.05
C ILE A 138 8.68 19.28 -8.01
N GLU A 139 9.57 19.54 -7.04
CA GLU A 139 10.83 18.80 -6.88
C GLU A 139 10.59 17.31 -6.61
N SER A 140 9.64 17.01 -5.71
CA SER A 140 9.27 15.64 -5.38
C SER A 140 8.60 14.95 -6.56
N GLY A 141 7.67 15.61 -7.25
CA GLY A 141 6.99 15.06 -8.43
C GLY A 141 7.96 14.71 -9.55
N MET A 142 8.90 15.61 -9.87
CA MET A 142 9.94 15.33 -10.87
C MET A 142 10.85 14.17 -10.47
N THR A 143 11.23 14.08 -9.20
CA THR A 143 12.10 13.00 -8.71
C THR A 143 11.39 11.66 -8.67
N GLY A 144 10.15 11.62 -8.16
CA GLY A 144 9.30 10.44 -8.18
C GLY A 144 9.10 9.92 -9.59
N PHE A 145 8.84 10.83 -10.55
CA PHE A 145 8.71 10.46 -11.96
C PHE A 145 9.99 9.82 -12.54
N ARG A 146 11.19 10.22 -12.10
CA ARG A 146 12.43 9.53 -12.51
C ARG A 146 12.46 8.08 -12.04
N TYR A 147 12.10 7.82 -10.78
CA TYR A 147 12.04 6.46 -10.24
C TYR A 147 10.92 5.64 -10.88
N THR A 148 9.77 6.24 -11.17
CA THR A 148 8.71 5.57 -11.95
C THR A 148 9.23 5.14 -13.31
N ARG A 149 9.98 5.98 -14.04
CA ARG A 149 10.61 5.56 -15.31
C ARG A 149 11.62 4.44 -15.14
N GLN A 150 12.35 4.41 -14.03
CA GLN A 150 13.24 3.30 -13.71
C GLN A 150 12.44 2.01 -13.49
N LEU A 151 11.34 2.03 -12.74
CA LEU A 151 10.43 0.88 -12.60
C LEU A 151 9.94 0.37 -13.95
N LEU A 152 9.51 1.28 -14.83
CA LEU A 152 9.03 0.92 -16.17
C LEU A 152 10.10 0.24 -17.04
N ALA A 153 11.38 0.49 -16.76
CA ALA A 153 12.50 -0.07 -17.50
C ALA A 153 13.00 -1.41 -16.94
N LEU A 154 12.57 -1.81 -15.73
CA LEU A 154 13.02 -3.06 -15.09
C LEU A 154 12.43 -4.32 -15.75
N ASP A 155 11.42 -4.19 -16.61
CA ASP A 155 10.83 -5.24 -17.46
C ASP A 155 10.73 -6.63 -16.80
N ASP A 156 10.11 -6.67 -15.62
CA ASP A 156 9.89 -7.89 -14.84
C ASP A 156 8.43 -7.98 -14.40
N ASP A 157 7.93 -9.22 -14.25
CA ASP A 157 6.58 -9.54 -13.76
C ASP A 157 6.51 -9.44 -12.23
N ASP A 158 7.48 -8.77 -11.60
CA ASP A 158 7.48 -8.49 -10.16
C ASP A 158 6.26 -7.63 -9.81
N PRO A 159 5.36 -8.09 -8.91
CA PRO A 159 4.23 -7.31 -8.43
C PRO A 159 4.58 -5.87 -7.99
N LYS A 160 5.80 -5.66 -7.47
CA LYS A 160 6.31 -4.34 -7.08
C LYS A 160 6.55 -3.42 -8.27
N ALA A 161 6.99 -3.94 -9.41
CA ALA A 161 7.08 -3.18 -10.64
C ALA A 161 5.69 -2.95 -11.26
N LEU A 162 4.83 -3.99 -11.23
CA LEU A 162 3.49 -3.95 -11.81
C LEU A 162 2.62 -2.86 -11.18
N ILE A 163 2.60 -2.73 -9.85
CA ILE A 163 1.78 -1.70 -9.18
C ILE A 163 2.16 -0.29 -9.67
N GLY A 164 3.46 0.03 -9.73
CA GLY A 164 3.94 1.32 -10.23
C GLY A 164 3.62 1.54 -11.71
N LYS A 165 3.82 0.50 -12.55
CA LYS A 165 3.51 0.55 -13.98
C LYS A 165 2.02 0.75 -14.24
N GLY A 166 1.17 0.03 -13.52
CA GLY A 166 -0.28 0.08 -13.65
C GLY A 166 -0.85 1.46 -13.30
N ILE A 167 -0.41 2.05 -12.17
CA ILE A 167 -0.75 3.43 -11.80
C ILE A 167 -0.32 4.38 -12.91
N PHE A 168 0.93 4.27 -13.39
CA PHE A 168 1.45 5.17 -14.42
C PHE A 168 0.65 5.10 -15.72
N TYR A 169 0.37 3.89 -16.22
CA TYR A 169 -0.36 3.68 -17.47
C TYR A 169 -1.79 4.21 -17.36
N TYR A 170 -2.45 3.97 -16.23
CA TYR A 170 -3.76 4.53 -15.94
C TYR A 170 -3.75 6.07 -15.97
N MET A 171 -2.83 6.69 -15.24
CA MET A 171 -2.74 8.15 -15.13
C MET A 171 -2.43 8.81 -16.48
N VAL A 172 -1.54 8.23 -17.28
CA VAL A 172 -1.25 8.73 -18.63
C VAL A 172 -2.44 8.51 -19.57
N GLY A 173 -3.10 7.36 -19.49
CA GLY A 173 -4.24 7.01 -20.34
C GLY A 173 -5.48 7.87 -20.10
N THR A 174 -5.63 8.39 -18.88
CA THR A 174 -6.72 9.30 -18.47
C THR A 174 -6.50 10.77 -18.88
N VAL A 175 -5.30 11.14 -19.35
CA VAL A 175 -5.02 12.49 -19.84
C VAL A 175 -5.96 12.84 -21.01
N PRO A 176 -6.70 13.98 -20.92
CA PRO A 176 -7.60 14.43 -21.98
C PRO A 176 -6.88 14.51 -23.33
N LYS A 177 -7.59 14.19 -24.42
CA LYS A 177 -6.99 14.10 -25.78
C LYS A 177 -6.31 15.40 -26.18
N GLU A 178 -6.86 16.52 -25.76
CA GLU A 178 -6.41 17.89 -26.00
C GLU A 178 -5.06 18.20 -25.33
N LEU A 179 -4.68 17.44 -24.28
CA LEU A 179 -3.44 17.59 -23.53
C LEU A 179 -2.40 16.50 -23.83
N ARG A 180 -2.73 15.49 -24.64
CA ARG A 180 -1.82 14.39 -25.00
C ARG A 180 -0.57 14.82 -25.75
N TRP A 181 -0.57 16.01 -26.36
CA TRP A 181 0.64 16.56 -26.97
C TRP A 181 1.78 16.73 -25.93
N ALA A 182 1.45 17.04 -24.68
CA ALA A 182 2.44 17.22 -23.62
C ALA A 182 3.07 15.88 -23.20
N THR A 183 2.27 14.82 -23.05
CA THR A 183 2.80 13.47 -22.75
C THR A 183 3.63 12.93 -23.92
N ASN A 184 3.17 13.15 -25.16
CA ASN A 184 3.91 12.77 -26.36
C ASN A 184 5.27 13.48 -26.47
N LEU A 185 5.33 14.78 -26.15
CA LEU A 185 6.58 15.54 -26.15
C LEU A 185 7.60 14.98 -25.13
N MET A 186 7.10 14.47 -23.99
CA MET A 186 7.92 13.81 -22.98
C MET A 186 8.23 12.34 -23.31
N GLY A 187 7.77 11.81 -24.45
CA GLY A 187 7.95 10.41 -24.84
C GLY A 187 7.14 9.42 -24.00
N ILE A 188 6.12 9.91 -23.28
CA ILE A 188 5.31 9.14 -22.34
C ILE A 188 4.06 8.62 -23.05
N ARG A 189 3.81 7.32 -22.93
CA ARG A 189 2.59 6.66 -23.38
C ARG A 189 2.04 5.77 -22.28
N GLY A 190 0.74 5.60 -22.29
CA GLY A 190 0.01 4.74 -21.37
C GLY A 190 -1.42 4.61 -21.86
N ASP A 191 -1.98 3.43 -21.63
CA ASP A 191 -3.37 3.14 -21.89
C ASP A 191 -4.09 2.87 -20.56
N LYS A 192 -5.29 3.41 -20.44
CA LYS A 192 -6.05 3.34 -19.19
C LYS A 192 -6.44 1.90 -18.86
N GLN A 193 -6.85 1.14 -19.86
CA GLN A 193 -7.35 -0.23 -19.71
C GLN A 193 -6.17 -1.18 -19.47
N GLU A 194 -5.05 -0.94 -20.15
CA GLU A 194 -3.79 -1.62 -19.85
C GLU A 194 -3.34 -1.37 -18.41
N GLY A 195 -3.39 -0.12 -17.93
CA GLY A 195 -3.06 0.22 -16.55
C GLY A 195 -3.91 -0.52 -15.52
N LEU A 196 -5.23 -0.59 -15.74
CA LEU A 196 -6.14 -1.39 -14.89
C LEU A 196 -5.79 -2.88 -14.95
N SER A 197 -5.52 -3.43 -16.13
CA SER A 197 -5.15 -4.85 -16.28
C SER A 197 -3.86 -5.21 -15.56
N ILE A 198 -2.88 -4.31 -15.56
CA ILE A 198 -1.60 -4.51 -14.85
C ILE A 198 -1.82 -4.47 -13.34
N LEU A 199 -2.66 -3.54 -12.86
CA LEU A 199 -3.02 -3.46 -11.45
C LEU A 199 -3.76 -4.73 -10.98
N GLU A 200 -4.65 -5.27 -11.80
CA GLU A 200 -5.35 -6.54 -11.52
C GLU A 200 -4.35 -7.68 -11.33
N HIS A 201 -3.31 -7.75 -12.16
CA HIS A 201 -2.25 -8.74 -11.98
C HIS A 201 -1.55 -8.57 -10.61
N ALA A 202 -1.13 -7.34 -10.28
CA ALA A 202 -0.51 -7.05 -8.98
C ALA A 202 -1.43 -7.42 -7.79
N ALA A 203 -2.73 -7.16 -7.91
CA ALA A 203 -3.75 -7.47 -6.89
C ALA A 203 -3.90 -8.97 -6.62
N THR A 204 -3.63 -9.84 -7.61
CA THR A 204 -3.71 -11.30 -7.45
C THR A 204 -2.44 -11.96 -6.92
N SER A 205 -1.37 -11.19 -6.69
CA SER A 205 -0.09 -11.72 -6.20
C SER A 205 -0.10 -12.08 -4.72
N GLU A 206 0.85 -12.91 -4.28
CA GLU A 206 1.08 -13.22 -2.85
C GLU A 206 1.91 -12.15 -2.11
N SER A 207 2.30 -11.07 -2.80
CA SER A 207 3.09 -9.99 -2.23
C SER A 207 2.24 -9.03 -1.39
N TYR A 208 2.84 -8.37 -0.40
CA TYR A 208 2.16 -7.35 0.41
C TYR A 208 1.56 -6.21 -0.43
N VAL A 209 2.13 -5.92 -1.60
CA VAL A 209 1.60 -4.90 -2.53
C VAL A 209 0.22 -5.26 -3.11
N SER A 210 -0.23 -6.52 -2.99
CA SER A 210 -1.59 -6.94 -3.37
C SER A 210 -2.65 -6.08 -2.68
N ASN A 211 -2.46 -5.78 -1.38
CA ASN A 211 -3.41 -4.96 -0.61
C ASN A 211 -3.51 -3.55 -1.19
N ASP A 212 -2.35 -2.93 -1.49
CA ASP A 212 -2.29 -1.60 -2.11
C ASP A 212 -2.94 -1.60 -3.50
N ALA A 213 -2.67 -2.62 -4.31
CA ALA A 213 -3.25 -2.76 -5.65
C ALA A 213 -4.78 -2.88 -5.60
N LYS A 214 -5.33 -3.69 -4.69
CA LYS A 214 -6.78 -3.81 -4.46
C LYS A 214 -7.40 -2.47 -4.01
N MET A 215 -6.74 -1.77 -3.09
CA MET A 215 -7.19 -0.46 -2.63
C MET A 215 -7.23 0.54 -3.79
N ILE A 216 -6.17 0.59 -4.61
CA ILE A 216 -6.11 1.45 -5.79
C ILE A 216 -7.20 1.07 -6.81
N LEU A 217 -7.34 -0.22 -7.14
CA LEU A 217 -8.36 -0.69 -8.08
C LEU A 217 -9.77 -0.34 -7.62
N SER A 218 -10.09 -0.51 -6.34
CA SER A 218 -11.40 -0.13 -5.80
C SER A 218 -11.67 1.37 -6.00
N TYR A 219 -10.69 2.23 -5.74
CA TYR A 219 -10.81 3.67 -5.99
C TYR A 219 -10.95 4.02 -7.49
N LEU A 220 -10.12 3.42 -8.35
CA LEU A 220 -10.14 3.69 -9.79
C LEU A 220 -11.44 3.21 -10.43
N TYR A 221 -11.88 1.99 -10.14
CA TYR A 221 -13.15 1.47 -10.64
C TYR A 221 -14.35 2.25 -10.12
N LYS A 222 -14.34 2.70 -8.85
CA LYS A 222 -15.36 3.61 -8.31
C LYS A 222 -15.45 4.89 -9.13
N THR A 223 -14.30 5.49 -9.45
CA THR A 223 -14.22 6.74 -10.22
C THR A 223 -14.69 6.56 -11.67
N GLU A 224 -14.45 5.38 -12.25
CA GLU A 224 -14.89 5.01 -13.60
C GLU A 224 -16.36 4.51 -13.65
N GLY A 225 -17.07 4.48 -12.51
CA GLY A 225 -18.46 4.00 -12.43
C GLY A 225 -18.61 2.48 -12.55
N MET A 226 -17.51 1.73 -12.45
CA MET A 226 -17.49 0.27 -12.52
C MET A 226 -17.67 -0.35 -11.12
N TYR A 227 -18.81 -0.05 -10.47
CA TYR A 227 -18.99 -0.32 -9.04
C TYR A 227 -18.86 -1.80 -8.66
N ASP A 228 -19.35 -2.75 -9.46
CA ASP A 228 -19.23 -4.18 -9.15
C ASP A 228 -17.77 -4.65 -9.08
N LYS A 229 -16.91 -4.11 -9.96
CA LYS A 229 -15.46 -4.36 -9.89
C LYS A 229 -14.82 -3.70 -8.68
N ALA A 230 -15.25 -2.49 -8.35
CA ALA A 230 -14.76 -1.80 -7.15
C ALA A 230 -15.10 -2.59 -5.88
N LEU A 231 -16.34 -3.11 -5.81
CA LEU A 231 -16.83 -3.94 -4.70
C LEU A 231 -16.01 -5.23 -4.57
N THR A 232 -15.72 -5.91 -5.68
CA THR A 232 -14.91 -7.14 -5.69
C THR A 232 -13.58 -6.97 -4.94
N HIS A 233 -12.90 -5.84 -5.14
CA HIS A 233 -11.60 -5.56 -4.51
C HIS A 233 -11.71 -5.08 -3.07
N ILE A 234 -12.67 -4.19 -2.77
CA ILE A 234 -12.81 -3.65 -1.41
C ILE A 234 -13.40 -4.67 -0.43
N GLU A 235 -14.27 -5.58 -0.89
CA GLU A 235 -14.86 -6.64 -0.06
C GLU A 235 -13.78 -7.61 0.45
N ASP A 236 -12.81 -7.97 -0.40
CA ASP A 236 -11.66 -8.79 0.01
C ASP A 236 -10.82 -8.09 1.10
N LEU A 237 -10.58 -6.78 0.94
CA LEU A 237 -9.87 -5.98 1.94
C LEU A 237 -10.66 -5.87 3.25
N CYS A 238 -11.97 -5.64 3.20
CA CYS A 238 -12.85 -5.59 4.37
C CYS A 238 -12.93 -6.95 5.09
N TYR A 239 -12.91 -8.06 4.35
CA TYR A 239 -12.89 -9.40 4.93
C TYR A 239 -11.58 -9.69 5.67
N ARG A 240 -10.44 -9.29 5.09
CA ARG A 240 -9.13 -9.50 5.71
C ARG A 240 -8.88 -8.54 6.88
N TYR A 241 -9.37 -7.31 6.78
CA TYR A 241 -9.11 -6.22 7.71
C TYR A 241 -10.43 -5.62 8.22
N GLU A 242 -11.18 -6.42 8.99
CA GLU A 242 -12.52 -6.05 9.46
C GLU A 242 -12.53 -4.72 10.26
N GLU A 243 -11.48 -4.48 11.05
CA GLU A 243 -11.30 -3.28 11.87
C GLU A 243 -10.73 -2.07 11.10
N ASN A 244 -10.36 -2.23 9.82
CA ASN A 244 -9.85 -1.11 9.03
C ASN A 244 -10.97 -0.15 8.62
N ILE A 245 -11.04 0.96 9.35
CA ILE A 245 -12.05 2.00 9.15
C ILE A 245 -12.03 2.64 7.75
N ILE A 246 -10.86 2.73 7.11
CA ILE A 246 -10.71 3.30 5.75
C ILE A 246 -11.36 2.37 4.73
N PHE A 247 -11.12 1.06 4.83
CA PHE A 247 -11.69 0.08 3.90
C PHE A 247 -13.19 -0.02 4.07
N GLN A 248 -13.69 -0.08 5.31
CA GLN A 248 -15.12 -0.10 5.61
C GLN A 248 -15.83 1.17 5.10
N PHE A 249 -15.20 2.34 5.25
CA PHE A 249 -15.75 3.59 4.72
C PHE A 249 -15.80 3.60 3.18
N ASN A 250 -14.74 3.15 2.51
CA ASN A 250 -14.72 3.07 1.05
C ASN A 250 -15.74 2.06 0.52
N TYR A 251 -15.93 0.92 1.19
CA TYR A 251 -16.99 -0.04 0.87
C TYR A 251 -18.38 0.61 0.94
N ALA A 252 -18.66 1.34 2.03
CA ALA A 252 -19.92 2.07 2.19
C ALA A 252 -20.13 3.13 1.10
N GLU A 253 -19.09 3.88 0.71
CA GLU A 253 -19.15 4.84 -0.40
C GLU A 253 -19.44 4.16 -1.74
N ILE A 254 -18.84 3.02 -2.02
CA ILE A 254 -19.08 2.29 -3.27
C ILE A 254 -20.53 1.78 -3.33
N LEU A 255 -21.04 1.26 -2.21
CA LEU A 255 -22.45 0.85 -2.09
C LEU A 255 -23.39 2.04 -2.33
N GLU A 256 -23.12 3.20 -1.71
CA GLU A 256 -23.89 4.44 -1.93
C GLU A 256 -23.91 4.80 -3.42
N LYS A 257 -22.73 4.86 -4.06
CA LYS A 257 -22.60 5.23 -5.48
C LYS A 257 -23.25 4.23 -6.43
N SER A 258 -23.36 2.96 -6.02
CA SER A 258 -24.05 1.91 -6.77
C SER A 258 -25.58 1.87 -6.55
N ASN A 259 -26.15 2.84 -5.82
CA ASN A 259 -27.57 2.91 -5.43
C ASN A 259 -28.04 1.78 -4.48
N ARG A 260 -27.13 1.13 -3.76
CA ARG A 260 -27.42 0.10 -2.73
C ARG A 260 -27.61 0.76 -1.36
N GLN A 261 -28.62 1.62 -1.24
CA GLN A 261 -28.77 2.56 -0.11
C GLN A 261 -28.85 1.90 1.27
N GLU A 262 -29.65 0.84 1.44
CA GLU A 262 -29.81 0.19 2.74
C GLU A 262 -28.52 -0.52 3.19
N GLU A 263 -27.78 -1.09 2.24
CA GLU A 263 -26.48 -1.71 2.50
C GLU A 263 -25.43 -0.67 2.83
N ALA A 264 -25.43 0.46 2.12
CA ALA A 264 -24.56 1.60 2.41
C ALA A 264 -24.81 2.14 3.83
N LYS A 265 -26.08 2.30 4.24
CA LYS A 265 -26.44 2.71 5.61
C LYS A 265 -25.91 1.72 6.65
N ALA A 266 -26.03 0.42 6.39
CA ALA A 266 -25.51 -0.61 7.29
C ALA A 266 -23.97 -0.52 7.39
N ALA A 267 -23.28 -0.42 6.26
CA ALA A 267 -21.82 -0.30 6.23
C ALA A 267 -21.32 1.00 6.92
N TYR A 268 -22.00 2.13 6.72
CA TYR A 268 -21.68 3.37 7.45
C TYR A 268 -21.90 3.24 8.96
N ARG A 269 -22.88 2.46 9.44
CA ARG A 269 -23.05 2.21 10.88
C ARG A 269 -21.87 1.43 11.43
N THR A 270 -21.37 0.42 10.71
CA THR A 270 -20.14 -0.29 11.07
C THR A 270 -18.98 0.69 11.24
N VAL A 271 -18.77 1.61 10.30
CA VAL A 271 -17.71 2.63 10.41
C VAL A 271 -17.84 3.47 11.68
N VAL A 272 -19.06 3.85 12.08
CA VAL A 272 -19.31 4.64 13.30
C VAL A 272 -18.97 3.86 14.57
N GLU A 273 -19.15 2.54 14.57
CA GLU A 273 -18.93 1.66 15.71
C GLU A 273 -17.46 1.26 15.92
N LEU A 274 -16.64 1.31 14.86
CA LEU A 274 -15.22 0.96 14.91
C LEU A 274 -14.43 1.82 15.91
N GLN A 275 -13.51 1.18 16.62
CA GLN A 275 -12.63 1.85 17.56
C GLN A 275 -11.36 2.30 16.83
N ASN A 276 -11.29 3.59 16.52
CA ASN A 276 -10.12 4.22 15.90
C ASN A 276 -10.01 5.66 16.43
N SER A 277 -8.83 6.03 16.92
CA SER A 277 -8.53 7.34 17.53
C SER A 277 -7.97 8.37 16.55
N HIS A 278 -7.55 7.93 15.35
CA HIS A 278 -6.88 8.75 14.35
C HIS A 278 -7.85 9.27 13.27
N LEU A 279 -8.98 8.58 13.08
CA LEU A 279 -9.88 8.77 11.93
C LEU A 279 -11.33 9.07 12.34
N ASP A 280 -11.52 9.86 13.40
CA ASP A 280 -12.86 10.30 13.83
C ASP A 280 -13.64 11.07 12.76
N THR A 281 -12.94 11.74 11.85
CA THR A 281 -13.55 12.44 10.71
C THR A 281 -14.34 11.49 9.80
N LEU A 282 -13.88 10.25 9.58
CA LEU A 282 -14.64 9.25 8.81
C LEU A 282 -15.93 8.82 9.52
N LYS A 283 -15.92 8.78 10.86
CA LYS A 283 -17.12 8.47 11.66
C LYS A 283 -18.14 9.60 11.55
N GLU A 284 -17.70 10.84 11.65
CA GLU A 284 -18.59 12.00 11.50
C GLU A 284 -19.19 12.08 10.09
N GLN A 285 -18.36 11.86 9.06
CA GLN A 285 -18.85 11.75 7.68
C GLN A 285 -19.88 10.62 7.53
N SER A 286 -19.62 9.45 8.14
CA SER A 286 -20.56 8.32 8.10
C SER A 286 -21.90 8.64 8.77
N LYS A 287 -21.90 9.34 9.91
CA LYS A 287 -23.13 9.82 10.56
C LYS A 287 -23.91 10.80 9.68
N GLU A 288 -23.22 11.69 8.97
CA GLU A 288 -23.84 12.59 8.01
C GLU A 288 -24.45 11.83 6.83
N LYS A 289 -23.71 10.89 6.24
CA LYS A 289 -24.17 10.03 5.15
C LYS A 289 -25.42 9.25 5.51
N ILE A 290 -25.47 8.64 6.70
CA ILE A 290 -26.65 7.90 7.19
C ILE A 290 -27.89 8.80 7.28
N ARG A 291 -27.74 10.08 7.65
CA ARG A 291 -28.88 11.02 7.75
C ARG A 291 -29.42 11.45 6.38
N ASN A 292 -28.58 11.42 5.35
CA ASN A 292 -28.87 11.93 4.02
C ASN A 292 -29.32 10.84 3.03
N LEU A 293 -29.10 9.56 3.35
CA LEU A 293 -29.60 8.39 2.62
C LEU A 293 -30.98 7.97 3.14
#